data_AF-A0A6G2V177-F1
#
_entry.id   AF-A0A6G2V177-F1
#
_cell.length_a   1.000
_cell.length_b   1.000
_cell.length_c   1.000
_cell.angle_alpha   90.00
_cell.angle_beta   90.00
_cell.angle_gamma   90.00
#
_symmetry.space_group_name_H-M   'P 1'
#
loop_
_entity.id
_entity.type
_entity.pdbx_description
1 polymer ?
#
loop_
_entity_poly.entity_id
_entity_poly.type
_entity_poly.pdbx_seq_one_letter_code
_entity_poly.pdbx_strand_id
1 'polypeptide(L)'
;ALPEPQRPLDLPTYAFQRTRYWLDPVKTTGDVSTAGLTTAAHPFLGAVVDLAGSDGTVLTGRLSLKSHPWLADHAVSGTVLLPGTAFVDLALHAADETGCEVLEELTLQAPLVLTGTTAVLLRVEVGEPDEDGRRSVGIHSRPDTEGALWTRHATGELGHGSTPGVSADAVWPPAGAVRLDTSTLYEELAAAGYEYGPAFQGVQAAWRNGDDVFAEVSLAEDQHSDADTFGIHPALLDATLHTALLTPGTELPAPRLPFAWSGIHLHATGATTVRVHITPTPTDSITLKITDTTGQPV
;
A
#
# COMPACT_ATOMS: atom_id res chain seq x y z
N ALA A 1 19.38 -80.56 -7.58
CA ALA A 1 19.15 -79.62 -6.46
C ALA A 1 18.97 -78.24 -7.05
N LEU A 2 17.88 -77.54 -6.74
CA LEU A 2 17.67 -76.14 -7.14
C LEU A 2 18.50 -75.24 -6.21
N PRO A 3 19.10 -74.15 -6.71
CA PRO A 3 19.90 -73.25 -5.88
C PRO A 3 19.02 -72.60 -4.80
N GLU A 4 19.58 -72.47 -3.59
CA GLU A 4 18.89 -71.83 -2.47
C GLU A 4 18.58 -70.36 -2.77
N PRO A 5 17.40 -69.86 -2.36
CA PRO A 5 17.01 -68.47 -2.61
C PRO A 5 17.92 -67.51 -1.83
N GLN A 6 18.55 -66.57 -2.56
CA GLN A 6 19.37 -65.53 -1.96
C GLN A 6 18.49 -64.42 -1.37
N ARG A 7 18.88 -63.93 -0.19
CA ARG A 7 18.18 -62.84 0.49
C ARG A 7 18.43 -61.52 -0.25
N PRO A 8 17.37 -60.76 -0.62
CA PRO A 8 17.55 -59.46 -1.28
C PRO A 8 18.36 -58.52 -0.38
N LEU A 9 19.35 -57.86 -0.97
CA LEU A 9 20.12 -56.80 -0.31
C LEU A 9 19.33 -55.50 -0.37
N ASP A 10 19.24 -54.80 0.75
CA ASP A 10 18.58 -53.50 0.83
C ASP A 10 19.51 -52.44 0.22
N LEU A 11 19.13 -51.93 -0.95
CA LEU A 11 19.90 -50.94 -1.70
C LEU A 11 19.25 -49.56 -1.58
N PRO A 12 20.05 -48.47 -1.63
CA PRO A 12 19.51 -47.11 -1.64
C PRO A 12 18.44 -46.95 -2.71
N THR A 13 17.34 -46.31 -2.34
CA THR A 13 16.24 -46.06 -3.26
C THR A 13 16.68 -45.06 -4.35
N TYR A 14 15.99 -45.12 -5.49
CA TYR A 14 16.23 -44.23 -6.61
C TYR A 14 16.19 -42.76 -6.17
N ALA A 15 17.20 -41.99 -6.56
CA ALA A 15 17.29 -40.56 -6.26
C ALA A 15 16.29 -39.79 -7.14
N PHE A 16 15.04 -39.72 -6.70
CA PHE A 16 14.01 -38.91 -7.38
C PHE A 16 14.48 -37.46 -7.51
N GLN A 17 14.31 -36.89 -8.71
CA GLN A 17 14.49 -35.48 -8.95
C GLN A 17 13.35 -34.72 -8.23
N ARG A 18 13.68 -34.05 -7.13
CA ARG A 18 12.71 -33.38 -6.25
C ARG A 18 12.28 -32.02 -6.79
N THR A 19 11.67 -32.00 -7.98
CA THR A 19 11.04 -30.80 -8.51
C THR A 19 9.63 -30.69 -7.95
N ARG A 20 9.31 -29.54 -7.38
CA ARG A 20 7.98 -29.23 -6.83
C ARG A 20 7.00 -28.99 -7.98
N TYR A 21 6.07 -29.91 -8.20
CA TYR A 21 4.95 -29.74 -9.11
C TYR A 21 3.65 -29.69 -8.29
N TRP A 22 3.23 -28.50 -7.91
CA TRP A 22 1.96 -28.25 -7.22
C TRP A 22 1.11 -27.32 -8.09
N LEU A 23 -0.21 -27.51 -8.06
CA LEU A 23 -1.15 -26.49 -8.51
C LEU A 23 -1.18 -25.43 -7.42
N ASP A 24 -0.52 -24.30 -7.66
CA ASP A 24 -0.71 -23.13 -6.81
C ASP A 24 -2.17 -22.66 -6.98
N PRO A 25 -2.93 -22.48 -5.89
CA PRO A 25 -4.30 -22.00 -6.00
C PRO A 25 -4.27 -20.63 -6.67
N VAL A 26 -4.83 -20.54 -7.86
CA VAL A 26 -5.12 -19.26 -8.51
C VAL A 26 -5.93 -18.46 -7.49
N LYS A 27 -5.52 -17.22 -7.20
CA LYS A 27 -6.30 -16.26 -6.42
C LYS A 27 -7.58 -15.92 -7.20
N THR A 28 -8.51 -16.85 -7.35
CA THR A 28 -9.85 -16.54 -7.84
C THR A 28 -10.58 -15.86 -6.70
N THR A 29 -10.67 -14.54 -6.73
CA THR A 29 -11.86 -13.84 -6.25
C THR A 29 -13.05 -14.60 -6.84
N GLY A 30 -13.94 -15.11 -6.00
CA GLY A 30 -15.15 -15.77 -6.51
C GLY A 30 -15.86 -14.85 -7.49
N ASP A 31 -16.48 -15.40 -8.53
CA ASP A 31 -17.23 -14.58 -9.48
C ASP A 31 -18.45 -13.96 -8.79
N VAL A 32 -18.29 -12.72 -8.33
CA VAL A 32 -19.30 -11.96 -7.59
C VAL A 32 -20.48 -11.56 -8.47
N SER A 33 -20.34 -11.64 -9.80
CA SER A 33 -21.44 -11.36 -10.73
C SER A 33 -22.60 -12.35 -10.58
N THR A 34 -22.32 -13.57 -10.13
CA THR A 34 -23.35 -14.57 -9.81
C THR A 34 -24.24 -14.15 -8.62
N ALA A 35 -23.75 -13.26 -7.76
CA ALA A 35 -24.49 -12.62 -6.70
C ALA A 35 -25.08 -11.25 -7.10
N GLY A 36 -24.97 -10.86 -8.38
CA GLY A 36 -25.45 -9.59 -8.90
C GLY A 36 -24.57 -8.38 -8.55
N LEU A 37 -23.30 -8.61 -8.19
CA LEU A 37 -22.34 -7.56 -7.82
C LEU A 37 -21.29 -7.36 -8.91
N THR A 38 -20.68 -6.17 -8.92
CA THR A 38 -19.56 -5.84 -9.81
C THR A 38 -18.24 -6.18 -9.11
N THR A 39 -17.25 -6.70 -9.84
CA THR A 39 -15.90 -6.94 -9.31
C THR A 39 -15.15 -5.61 -9.17
N ALA A 40 -14.53 -5.37 -8.01
CA ALA A 40 -13.82 -4.10 -7.74
C ALA A 40 -12.41 -4.01 -8.37
N ALA A 41 -11.92 -5.07 -9.03
CA ALA A 41 -10.62 -5.07 -9.71
C ALA A 41 -9.41 -4.54 -8.89
N HIS A 42 -9.45 -4.71 -7.56
CA HIS A 42 -8.47 -4.15 -6.64
C HIS A 42 -7.98 -5.23 -5.65
N PRO A 43 -6.68 -5.33 -5.30
CA PRO A 43 -6.16 -6.43 -4.48
C PRO A 43 -6.81 -6.60 -3.12
N PHE A 44 -7.27 -5.51 -2.51
CA PHE A 44 -7.95 -5.54 -1.21
C PHE A 44 -9.48 -5.60 -1.30
N LEU A 45 -10.08 -5.37 -2.46
CA LEU A 45 -11.53 -5.24 -2.64
C LEU A 45 -12.03 -6.25 -3.67
N GLY A 46 -13.03 -7.04 -3.31
CA GLY A 46 -13.60 -8.07 -4.16
C GLY A 46 -14.84 -7.64 -4.93
N ALA A 47 -15.63 -6.71 -4.38
CA ALA A 47 -16.91 -6.32 -4.97
C ALA A 47 -17.29 -4.87 -4.70
N VAL A 48 -18.00 -4.28 -5.66
CA VAL A 48 -18.69 -2.99 -5.58
C VAL A 48 -20.20 -3.24 -5.47
N VAL A 49 -20.85 -2.50 -4.58
CA VAL A 49 -22.28 -2.60 -4.28
C VAL A 49 -22.91 -1.21 -4.34
N ASP A 50 -23.72 -0.98 -5.37
CA ASP A 50 -24.53 0.23 -5.48
C ASP A 50 -25.74 0.14 -4.54
N LEU A 51 -25.96 1.18 -3.74
CA LEU A 51 -27.03 1.19 -2.75
C LEU A 51 -28.36 1.63 -3.37
N ALA A 52 -29.28 0.68 -3.57
CA ALA A 52 -30.61 0.99 -4.06
C ALA A 52 -31.33 2.02 -3.16
N GLY A 53 -31.71 3.16 -3.73
CA GLY A 53 -32.40 4.24 -3.02
C GLY A 53 -31.50 5.43 -2.65
N SER A 54 -30.21 5.37 -2.96
CA SER A 54 -29.26 6.47 -2.86
C SER A 54 -28.26 6.42 -4.01
N ASP A 55 -27.59 7.53 -4.32
CA ASP A 55 -26.42 7.52 -5.21
C ASP A 55 -25.11 7.15 -4.47
N GLY A 56 -25.22 6.25 -3.49
CA GLY A 56 -24.12 5.82 -2.63
C GLY A 56 -23.56 4.46 -3.04
N THR A 57 -22.27 4.24 -2.79
CA THR A 57 -21.54 3.04 -3.22
C THR A 57 -20.78 2.42 -2.06
N VAL A 58 -20.74 1.09 -2.01
CA VAL A 58 -19.98 0.35 -1.00
C VAL A 58 -19.05 -0.66 -1.67
N LEU A 59 -17.75 -0.50 -1.46
CA LEU A 59 -16.75 -1.47 -1.87
C LEU A 59 -16.44 -2.40 -0.69
N THR A 60 -16.33 -3.70 -0.95
CA THR A 60 -16.13 -4.72 0.08
C THR A 60 -14.96 -5.61 -0.23
N GLY A 61 -14.25 -6.03 0.81
CA GLY A 61 -13.01 -6.78 0.68
C GLY A 61 -12.74 -7.70 1.85
N ARG A 62 -11.72 -8.55 1.68
CA ARG A 62 -11.23 -9.44 2.74
C ARG A 62 -9.71 -9.46 2.72
N LEU A 63 -9.12 -9.02 3.82
CA LEU A 63 -7.68 -8.81 3.97
C LEU A 63 -7.13 -9.73 5.05
N SER A 64 -5.94 -10.29 4.83
CA SER A 64 -5.20 -11.09 5.83
C SER A 64 -3.72 -11.17 5.45
N LEU A 65 -2.84 -11.47 6.41
CA LEU A 65 -1.44 -11.78 6.11
C LEU A 65 -1.27 -13.08 5.30
N LYS A 66 -2.29 -13.93 5.22
CA LYS A 66 -2.26 -15.13 4.36
C LYS A 66 -2.44 -14.76 2.88
N SER A 67 -3.28 -13.78 2.59
CA SER A 67 -3.55 -13.32 1.21
C SER A 67 -2.54 -12.27 0.74
N HIS A 68 -2.00 -11.47 1.66
CA HIS A 68 -1.00 -10.44 1.41
C HIS A 68 0.14 -10.55 2.44
N PRO A 69 1.07 -11.50 2.29
CA PRO A 69 2.14 -11.75 3.26
C PRO A 69 3.07 -10.54 3.46
N TRP A 70 3.29 -9.76 2.41
CA TRP A 70 4.14 -8.55 2.44
C TRP A 70 3.64 -7.49 3.44
N LEU A 71 2.36 -7.52 3.85
CA LEU A 71 1.87 -6.62 4.90
C LEU A 71 2.51 -6.88 6.26
N ALA A 72 3.08 -8.06 6.49
CA ALA A 72 3.84 -8.35 7.70
C ALA A 72 5.12 -7.51 7.83
N ASP A 73 5.60 -6.96 6.70
CA ASP A 73 6.79 -6.11 6.64
C ASP A 73 6.50 -4.65 7.06
N HIS A 74 5.27 -4.33 7.45
CA HIS A 74 4.94 -3.01 8.01
C HIS A 74 4.57 -3.14 9.49
N ALA A 75 5.60 -3.13 10.34
CA ALA A 75 5.46 -3.19 11.78
C ALA A 75 5.97 -1.92 12.47
N VAL A 76 5.23 -1.48 13.49
CA VAL A 76 5.61 -0.34 14.33
C VAL A 76 5.53 -0.76 15.79
N SER A 77 6.64 -0.66 16.50
CA SER A 77 6.78 -1.08 17.91
C SER A 77 6.27 -2.52 18.13
N GLY A 78 6.73 -3.45 17.31
CA GLY A 78 6.34 -4.86 17.33
C GLY A 78 4.91 -5.19 16.86
N THR A 79 4.16 -4.21 16.36
CA THR A 79 2.77 -4.38 15.92
C THR A 79 2.65 -4.26 14.41
N VAL A 80 2.17 -5.31 13.74
CA VAL A 80 1.89 -5.27 12.30
C VAL A 80 0.62 -4.45 12.05
N LEU A 81 0.77 -3.37 11.28
CA LEU A 81 -0.29 -2.44 10.96
C LEU A 81 -0.49 -2.40 9.44
N LEU A 82 -1.73 -2.31 8.99
CA LEU A 82 -1.97 -1.85 7.62
C LEU A 82 -1.41 -0.42 7.48
N PRO A 83 -0.53 -0.13 6.51
CA PRO A 83 0.06 1.19 6.37
C PRO A 83 -1.00 2.25 6.08
N GLY A 84 -0.75 3.48 6.51
CA GLY A 84 -1.65 4.61 6.23
C GLY A 84 -1.91 4.82 4.74
N THR A 85 -0.91 4.52 3.92
CA THR A 85 -0.94 4.61 2.46
C THR A 85 -1.89 3.61 1.79
N ALA A 86 -2.19 2.48 2.43
CA ALA A 86 -3.21 1.56 1.93
C ALA A 86 -4.62 2.17 2.05
N PHE A 87 -4.88 3.02 3.04
CA PHE A 87 -6.15 3.74 3.13
C PHE A 87 -6.27 4.82 2.04
N VAL A 88 -5.15 5.46 1.67
CA VAL A 88 -5.10 6.42 0.57
C VAL A 88 -5.45 5.72 -0.74
N ASP A 89 -4.79 4.61 -1.04
CA ASP A 89 -5.03 3.81 -2.24
C ASP A 89 -6.47 3.26 -2.32
N LEU A 90 -7.03 2.76 -1.20
CA LEU A 90 -8.45 2.37 -1.10
C LEU A 90 -9.41 3.54 -1.40
N ALA A 91 -9.09 4.75 -0.92
CA ALA A 91 -9.92 5.92 -1.14
C ALA A 91 -9.81 6.44 -2.58
N LEU A 92 -8.60 6.41 -3.18
CA LEU A 92 -8.39 6.77 -4.59
C LEU A 92 -9.11 5.81 -5.53
N HIS A 93 -9.07 4.50 -5.24
CA HIS A 93 -9.81 3.52 -6.02
C HIS A 93 -11.33 3.75 -5.89
N ALA A 94 -11.84 4.04 -4.69
CA ALA A 94 -13.25 4.40 -4.51
C ALA A 94 -13.64 5.73 -5.20
N ALA A 95 -12.69 6.66 -5.34
CA ALA A 95 -12.88 7.89 -6.12
C ALA A 95 -13.06 7.59 -7.61
N ASP A 96 -12.19 6.77 -8.20
CA ASP A 96 -12.30 6.34 -9.60
C ASP A 96 -13.63 5.63 -9.88
N GLU A 97 -14.02 4.69 -9.02
CA GLU A 97 -15.32 3.97 -9.11
C GLU A 97 -16.54 4.91 -9.07
N THR A 98 -16.41 6.10 -8.46
CA THR A 98 -17.50 7.08 -8.33
C THR A 98 -17.31 8.33 -9.21
N GLY A 99 -16.29 8.32 -10.07
CA GLY A 99 -15.98 9.42 -11.00
C GLY A 99 -15.36 10.66 -10.35
N CYS A 100 -14.91 10.57 -9.08
CA CYS A 100 -14.15 11.64 -8.42
C CYS A 100 -12.67 11.56 -8.82
N GLU A 101 -12.03 12.72 -8.98
CA GLU A 101 -10.66 12.84 -9.51
C GLU A 101 -9.63 13.14 -8.41
N VAL A 102 -10.10 13.51 -7.22
CA VAL A 102 -9.27 14.02 -6.12
C VAL A 102 -9.72 13.42 -4.81
N LEU A 103 -8.75 12.94 -4.03
CA LEU A 103 -8.94 12.74 -2.59
C LEU A 103 -8.63 14.07 -1.90
N GLU A 104 -9.67 14.86 -1.64
CA GLU A 104 -9.54 16.21 -1.08
C GLU A 104 -8.96 16.16 0.34
N GLU A 105 -9.48 15.24 1.14
CA GLU A 105 -9.01 15.00 2.51
C GLU A 105 -9.18 13.53 2.89
N LEU A 106 -8.24 12.97 3.64
CA LEU A 106 -8.41 11.71 4.35
C LEU A 106 -7.76 11.80 5.73
N THR A 107 -8.57 11.74 6.78
CA THR A 107 -8.10 11.68 8.17
C THR A 107 -8.13 10.24 8.65
N LEU A 108 -6.96 9.74 9.09
CA LEU A 108 -6.81 8.44 9.71
C LEU A 108 -7.25 8.48 11.17
N GLN A 109 -7.90 7.42 11.62
CA GLN A 109 -8.51 7.28 12.95
C GLN A 109 -7.87 6.10 13.69
N ALA A 110 -8.61 5.02 13.92
CA ALA A 110 -8.05 3.84 14.58
C ALA A 110 -7.11 3.09 13.62
N PRO A 111 -5.92 2.64 14.05
CA PRO A 111 -5.07 1.80 13.22
C PRO A 111 -5.73 0.43 12.97
N LEU A 112 -5.44 -0.19 11.83
CA LEU A 112 -5.86 -1.56 11.53
C LEU A 112 -4.70 -2.52 11.83
N VAL A 113 -4.80 -3.22 12.97
CA VAL A 113 -3.83 -4.23 13.38
C VAL A 113 -4.10 -5.55 12.67
N LEU A 114 -3.07 -6.15 12.06
CA LEU A 114 -3.15 -7.44 11.39
C LEU A 114 -2.50 -8.51 12.28
N THR A 115 -3.27 -9.54 12.65
CA THR A 115 -2.81 -10.56 13.60
C THR A 115 -2.80 -11.96 13.00
N GLY A 116 -1.61 -12.57 12.93
CA GLY A 116 -1.44 -13.95 12.50
C GLY A 116 -2.10 -14.24 11.14
N THR A 117 -3.08 -15.14 11.12
CA THR A 117 -3.81 -15.52 9.90
C THR A 117 -5.28 -15.08 9.91
N THR A 118 -5.70 -14.34 10.93
CA THR A 118 -7.08 -13.85 11.06
C THR A 118 -7.36 -12.85 9.94
N ALA A 119 -8.39 -13.10 9.16
CA ALA A 119 -8.83 -12.16 8.16
C ALA A 119 -9.69 -11.06 8.78
N VAL A 120 -9.67 -9.90 8.15
CA VAL A 120 -10.59 -8.80 8.41
C VAL A 120 -11.43 -8.58 7.16
N LEU A 121 -12.69 -8.26 7.37
CA LEU A 121 -13.58 -7.78 6.31
C LEU A 121 -13.37 -6.27 6.20
N LEU A 122 -13.11 -5.79 5.00
CA LEU A 122 -12.96 -4.38 4.68
C LEU A 122 -14.24 -3.84 4.06
N ARG A 123 -14.53 -2.58 4.35
CA ARG A 123 -15.58 -1.82 3.69
C ARG A 123 -15.12 -0.39 3.45
N VAL A 124 -15.28 0.08 2.21
CA VAL A 124 -15.17 1.49 1.84
C VAL A 124 -16.57 1.95 1.49
N GLU A 125 -17.09 2.91 2.24
CA GLU A 125 -18.42 3.50 2.02
C GLU A 125 -18.23 4.88 1.39
N VAL A 126 -18.86 5.11 0.25
CA VAL A 126 -18.88 6.41 -0.44
C VAL A 126 -20.32 6.93 -0.43
N GLY A 127 -20.49 8.14 0.08
CA GLY A 127 -21.80 8.80 0.18
C GLY A 127 -22.33 9.30 -1.16
N GLU A 128 -23.57 9.78 -1.13
CA GLU A 128 -24.17 10.54 -2.22
C GLU A 128 -23.36 11.82 -2.51
N PRO A 129 -23.40 12.34 -3.74
CA PRO A 129 -22.75 13.60 -4.05
C PRO A 129 -23.49 14.75 -3.35
N ASP A 130 -22.75 15.70 -2.79
CA ASP A 130 -23.28 16.97 -2.32
C ASP A 130 -23.63 17.90 -3.50
N GLU A 131 -24.04 19.15 -3.21
CA GLU A 131 -24.39 20.14 -4.23
C GLU A 131 -23.21 20.51 -5.17
N ASP A 132 -21.98 20.32 -4.70
CA ASP A 132 -20.73 20.57 -5.44
C ASP A 132 -20.19 19.29 -6.13
N GLY A 133 -20.88 18.16 -5.98
CA GLY A 133 -20.46 16.85 -6.50
C GLY A 133 -19.44 16.12 -5.62
N ARG A 134 -19.10 16.64 -4.44
CA ARG A 134 -18.19 15.95 -3.51
C ARG A 134 -18.89 14.81 -2.80
N ARG A 135 -18.12 13.79 -2.42
CA ARG A 135 -18.63 12.59 -1.75
C ARG A 135 -17.82 12.31 -0.50
N SER A 136 -18.50 12.12 0.63
CA SER A 136 -17.86 11.60 1.83
C SER A 136 -17.36 10.16 1.59
N VAL A 137 -16.20 9.80 2.15
CA VAL A 137 -15.65 8.44 2.14
C VAL A 137 -15.34 7.97 3.56
N GLY A 138 -15.68 6.71 3.86
CA GLY A 138 -15.42 6.08 5.15
C GLY A 138 -14.85 4.67 4.99
N ILE A 139 -13.69 4.41 5.60
CA ILE A 139 -13.05 3.10 5.54
C ILE A 139 -13.17 2.40 6.89
N HIS A 140 -13.72 1.19 6.85
CA HIS A 140 -14.02 0.38 8.02
C HIS A 140 -13.46 -1.03 7.88
N SER A 141 -13.16 -1.65 9.01
CA SER A 141 -12.93 -3.09 9.04
C SER A 141 -13.56 -3.74 10.24
N ARG A 142 -13.72 -5.05 10.18
CA ARG A 142 -13.98 -5.90 11.34
C ARG A 142 -13.27 -7.23 11.19
N PRO A 143 -12.92 -7.91 12.29
CA PRO A 143 -12.54 -9.32 12.24
C PRO A 143 -13.57 -10.16 11.48
N ASP A 144 -13.09 -11.11 10.68
CA ASP A 144 -13.91 -12.11 9.97
C ASP A 144 -14.36 -13.22 10.94
N THR A 145 -15.07 -12.79 11.99
CA THR A 145 -15.63 -13.62 13.06
C THR A 145 -17.05 -13.14 13.37
N GLU A 146 -17.95 -14.08 13.62
CA GLU A 146 -19.35 -13.77 13.89
C GLU A 146 -19.51 -12.81 15.08
N GLY A 147 -20.39 -11.82 14.94
CA GLY A 147 -20.69 -10.84 15.99
C GLY A 147 -19.63 -9.73 16.19
N ALA A 148 -18.53 -9.73 15.45
CA ALA A 148 -17.54 -8.65 15.53
C ALA A 148 -18.10 -7.31 15.03
N LEU A 149 -17.74 -6.24 15.73
CA LEU A 149 -18.15 -4.87 15.44
C LEU A 149 -17.22 -4.22 14.41
N TRP A 150 -17.78 -3.32 13.61
CA TRP A 150 -17.02 -2.49 12.70
C TRP A 150 -16.23 -1.42 13.45
N THR A 151 -14.98 -1.23 13.05
CA THR A 151 -14.10 -0.15 13.47
C THR A 151 -13.84 0.75 12.28
N ARG A 152 -13.92 2.06 12.48
CA ARG A 152 -13.60 3.05 11.45
C ARG A 152 -12.12 3.41 11.52
N HIS A 153 -11.45 3.32 10.38
CA HIS A 153 -10.02 3.54 10.25
C HIS A 153 -9.70 4.85 9.55
N ALA A 154 -10.57 5.32 8.65
CA ALA A 154 -10.39 6.60 7.99
C ALA A 154 -11.74 7.22 7.61
N THR A 155 -11.76 8.55 7.53
CA THR A 155 -12.87 9.34 6.98
C THR A 155 -12.31 10.47 6.15
N GLY A 156 -12.98 10.83 5.08
CA GLY A 156 -12.49 11.86 4.16
C GLY A 156 -13.55 12.35 3.20
N GLU A 157 -13.12 13.17 2.26
CA GLU A 157 -13.93 13.75 1.20
C GLU A 157 -13.26 13.51 -0.15
N LEU A 158 -14.06 13.09 -1.12
CA LEU A 158 -13.69 12.90 -2.52
C LEU A 158 -14.30 14.05 -3.31
N GLY A 159 -13.57 14.56 -4.30
CA GLY A 159 -14.01 15.73 -5.05
C GLY A 159 -13.67 15.68 -6.52
N HIS A 160 -14.07 16.76 -7.18
CA HIS A 160 -13.72 17.06 -8.55
C HIS A 160 -12.79 18.26 -8.55
N GLY A 161 -11.67 18.15 -9.25
CA GLY A 161 -10.68 19.22 -9.26
C GLY A 161 -9.71 19.04 -10.39
N SER A 162 -9.35 20.14 -11.04
CA SER A 162 -8.33 20.11 -12.08
C SER A 162 -7.04 19.57 -11.48
N THR A 163 -6.54 18.47 -12.04
CA THR A 163 -5.25 17.91 -11.66
C THR A 163 -4.18 18.98 -11.86
N PRO A 164 -3.47 19.42 -10.80
CA PRO A 164 -2.44 20.43 -10.93
C PRO A 164 -1.40 20.00 -11.95
N GLY A 165 -0.91 20.95 -12.76
CA GLY A 165 0.24 20.70 -13.61
C GLY A 165 1.47 20.44 -12.75
N VAL A 166 1.82 19.17 -12.55
CA VAL A 166 3.02 18.79 -11.82
C VAL A 166 4.23 18.99 -12.73
N SER A 167 4.97 20.08 -12.55
CA SER A 167 6.16 20.36 -13.38
C SER A 167 7.31 19.43 -13.02
N ALA A 168 7.68 18.47 -13.86
CA ALA A 168 8.82 17.60 -13.61
C ALA A 168 10.10 18.39 -13.28
N ASP A 169 10.92 17.86 -12.37
CA ASP A 169 12.29 18.36 -12.23
C ASP A 169 13.05 17.99 -13.50
N ALA A 170 13.40 19.01 -14.30
CA ALA A 170 14.02 18.80 -15.62
C ALA A 170 15.39 18.10 -15.54
N VAL A 171 16.01 18.05 -14.36
CA VAL A 171 17.31 17.42 -14.09
C VAL A 171 17.22 16.62 -12.79
N TRP A 172 17.68 15.37 -12.82
CA TRP A 172 17.66 14.48 -11.66
C TRP A 172 19.03 13.81 -11.40
N PRO A 173 19.54 13.79 -10.16
CA PRO A 173 19.05 14.57 -9.01
C PRO A 173 19.20 16.10 -9.27
N PRO A 174 18.46 16.95 -8.56
CA PRO A 174 18.55 18.40 -8.76
C PRO A 174 19.97 18.94 -8.62
N ALA A 175 20.33 19.91 -9.47
CA ALA A 175 21.65 20.54 -9.43
C ALA A 175 21.90 21.22 -8.07
N GLY A 176 23.04 20.93 -7.46
CA GLY A 176 23.40 21.46 -6.14
C GLY A 176 22.86 20.65 -4.96
N ALA A 177 22.07 19.60 -5.20
CA ALA A 177 21.62 18.70 -4.14
C ALA A 177 22.79 17.85 -3.60
N VAL A 178 22.89 17.78 -2.27
CA VAL A 178 23.91 17.00 -1.56
C VAL A 178 23.36 15.61 -1.28
N ARG A 179 24.11 14.57 -1.63
CA ARG A 179 23.71 13.18 -1.36
C ARG A 179 23.66 12.91 0.14
N LEU A 180 22.59 12.27 0.59
CA LEU A 180 22.43 11.77 1.95
C LEU A 180 22.91 10.31 2.03
N ASP A 181 23.46 9.93 3.18
CA ASP A 181 23.75 8.52 3.45
C ASP A 181 22.46 7.81 3.85
N THR A 182 22.09 6.78 3.09
CA THR A 182 20.91 5.96 3.32
C THR A 182 21.26 4.54 3.75
N SER A 183 22.55 4.24 3.93
CA SER A 183 23.02 2.86 4.21
C SER A 183 22.57 2.33 5.56
N THR A 184 22.40 3.19 6.56
CA THR A 184 21.93 2.86 7.91
C THR A 184 20.46 3.19 8.15
N LEU A 185 19.75 3.74 7.16
CA LEU A 185 18.39 4.28 7.31
C LEU A 185 17.44 3.27 7.99
N TYR A 186 17.36 2.05 7.47
CA TYR A 186 16.42 1.06 8.01
C TYR A 186 16.84 0.49 9.36
N GLU A 187 18.14 0.47 9.68
CA GLU A 187 18.63 0.11 11.01
C GLU A 187 18.25 1.18 12.04
N GLU A 188 18.39 2.46 11.67
CA GLU A 188 18.00 3.61 12.48
C GLU A 188 16.48 3.67 12.69
N LEU A 189 15.70 3.43 11.63
CA LEU A 189 14.24 3.32 11.70
C LEU A 189 13.80 2.19 12.63
N ALA A 190 14.42 1.01 12.52
CA ALA A 190 14.14 -0.11 13.41
C ALA A 190 14.47 0.23 14.88
N ALA A 191 15.59 0.92 15.14
CA ALA A 191 15.95 1.38 16.47
C ALA A 191 14.95 2.42 17.03
N ALA A 192 14.32 3.20 16.16
CA ALA A 192 13.24 4.13 16.50
C ALA A 192 11.86 3.46 16.63
N GLY A 193 11.75 2.16 16.36
CA GLY A 193 10.51 1.39 16.46
C GLY A 193 9.74 1.20 15.15
N TYR A 194 10.33 1.54 14.00
CA TYR A 194 9.78 1.25 12.67
C TYR A 194 10.45 -0.02 12.10
N GLU A 195 9.79 -1.14 12.27
CA GLU A 195 10.30 -2.46 11.90
C GLU A 195 9.89 -2.80 10.46
N TYR A 196 10.33 -1.98 9.51
CA TYR A 196 10.06 -2.19 8.09
C TYR A 196 10.84 -3.39 7.56
N GLY A 197 10.12 -4.34 6.96
CA GLY A 197 10.68 -5.50 6.25
C GLY A 197 10.87 -5.24 4.75
N PRO A 198 11.34 -6.25 3.99
CA PRO A 198 11.78 -6.10 2.60
C PRO A 198 10.80 -5.37 1.67
N ALA A 199 9.49 -5.61 1.79
CA ALA A 199 8.51 -4.96 0.93
C ALA A 199 8.44 -3.43 1.12
N PHE A 200 8.75 -2.93 2.32
CA PHE A 200 8.69 -1.51 2.69
C PHE A 200 10.07 -0.83 2.68
N GLN A 201 11.16 -1.57 2.47
CA GLN A 201 12.51 -1.02 2.40
C GLN A 201 12.85 -0.46 1.00
N GLY A 202 12.03 0.46 0.50
CA GLY A 202 12.09 0.92 -0.89
C GLY A 202 13.10 2.02 -1.22
N VAL A 203 13.67 2.74 -0.25
CA VAL A 203 14.55 3.90 -0.48
C VAL A 203 15.89 3.46 -1.07
N GLN A 204 16.20 3.93 -2.29
CA GLN A 204 17.42 3.57 -3.02
C GLN A 204 18.51 4.63 -2.88
N ALA A 205 18.12 5.90 -2.95
CA ALA A 205 19.03 7.03 -2.82
C ALA A 205 18.24 8.26 -2.39
N ALA A 206 18.90 9.15 -1.63
CA ALA A 206 18.31 10.43 -1.24
C ALA A 206 19.32 11.57 -1.36
N TRP A 207 18.80 12.77 -1.59
CA TRP A 207 19.56 14.01 -1.68
C TRP A 207 18.81 15.13 -0.97
N ARG A 208 19.56 16.13 -0.52
CA ARG A 208 19.02 17.33 0.12
C ARG A 208 19.42 18.59 -0.64
N ASN A 209 18.47 19.50 -0.84
CA ASN A 209 18.74 20.83 -1.37
C ASN A 209 18.00 21.88 -0.53
N GLY A 210 18.71 22.61 0.32
CA GLY A 210 18.07 23.46 1.32
C GLY A 210 17.25 22.63 2.31
N ASP A 211 15.95 22.89 2.40
CA ASP A 211 15.03 22.13 3.25
C ASP A 211 14.31 21.00 2.50
N ASP A 212 14.42 20.96 1.17
CA ASP A 212 13.81 19.92 0.36
C ASP A 212 14.63 18.63 0.37
N VAL A 213 13.92 17.50 0.36
CA VAL A 213 14.47 16.16 0.21
C VAL A 213 14.01 15.56 -1.10
N PHE A 214 14.94 14.92 -1.81
CA PHE A 214 14.68 14.22 -3.05
C PHE A 214 15.08 12.76 -2.86
N ALA A 215 14.29 11.82 -3.36
CA ALA A 215 14.66 10.41 -3.25
C ALA A 215 14.21 9.59 -4.45
N GLU A 216 14.97 8.54 -4.72
CA GLU A 216 14.58 7.44 -5.59
C GLU A 216 14.07 6.29 -4.72
N VAL A 217 12.87 5.83 -5.00
CA VAL A 217 12.18 4.79 -4.23
C VAL A 217 11.72 3.72 -5.20
N SER A 218 11.98 2.46 -4.88
CA SER A 218 11.58 1.31 -5.68
C SER A 218 10.73 0.36 -4.86
N LEU A 219 9.70 -0.17 -5.50
CA LEU A 219 8.92 -1.29 -4.99
C LEU A 219 9.79 -2.55 -5.04
N ALA A 220 9.64 -3.42 -4.04
CA ALA A 220 10.31 -4.71 -4.01
C ALA A 220 9.90 -5.56 -5.24
N GLU A 221 10.87 -6.25 -5.84
CA GLU A 221 10.69 -6.97 -7.11
C GLU A 221 9.57 -8.02 -7.07
N ASP A 222 9.39 -8.66 -5.92
CA ASP A 222 8.34 -9.66 -5.68
C ASP A 222 6.92 -9.07 -5.67
N GLN A 223 6.78 -7.75 -5.57
CA GLN A 223 5.51 -7.03 -5.63
C GLN A 223 5.25 -6.36 -6.99
N HIS A 224 6.19 -6.44 -7.96
CA HIS A 224 6.03 -5.77 -9.26
C HIS A 224 4.84 -6.28 -10.06
N SER A 225 4.49 -7.57 -9.94
CA SER A 225 3.35 -8.15 -10.68
C SER A 225 2.00 -7.58 -10.28
N ASP A 226 1.89 -7.05 -9.06
CA ASP A 226 0.64 -6.53 -8.52
C ASP A 226 0.63 -4.98 -8.58
N ALA A 227 1.70 -4.33 -9.05
CA ALA A 227 1.86 -2.88 -9.01
C ALA A 227 0.80 -2.11 -9.82
N ASP A 228 0.35 -2.67 -10.94
CA ASP A 228 -0.69 -2.08 -11.82
C ASP A 228 -2.12 -2.37 -11.37
N THR A 229 -2.29 -3.25 -10.38
CA THR A 229 -3.60 -3.58 -9.78
C THR A 229 -3.99 -2.63 -8.65
N PHE A 230 -3.03 -1.89 -8.11
CA PHE A 230 -3.26 -0.77 -7.21
C PHE A 230 -3.30 0.55 -7.98
N GLY A 231 -3.89 1.59 -7.40
CA GLY A 231 -3.69 2.94 -7.90
C GLY A 231 -2.22 3.33 -7.76
N ILE A 232 -1.70 3.20 -6.54
CA ILE A 232 -0.27 3.20 -6.24
C ILE A 232 0.00 2.15 -5.17
N HIS A 233 0.98 1.26 -5.39
CA HIS A 233 1.24 0.19 -4.44
C HIS A 233 1.52 0.76 -3.03
N PRO A 234 0.80 0.34 -1.98
CA PRO A 234 0.90 0.97 -0.66
C PRO A 234 2.31 1.00 -0.08
N ALA A 235 3.09 -0.06 -0.27
CA ALA A 235 4.48 -0.11 0.16
C ALA A 235 5.42 0.86 -0.59
N LEU A 236 5.14 1.13 -1.88
CA LEU A 236 5.89 2.11 -2.66
C LEU A 236 5.61 3.52 -2.14
N LEU A 237 4.32 3.86 -1.97
CA LEU A 237 3.93 5.15 -1.42
C LEU A 237 4.46 5.34 0.01
N ASP A 238 4.41 4.30 0.84
CA ASP A 238 4.88 4.38 2.23
C ASP A 238 6.39 4.65 2.32
N ALA A 239 7.17 3.96 1.49
CA ALA A 239 8.62 4.15 1.42
C ALA A 239 9.01 5.58 1.00
N THR A 240 8.16 6.32 0.27
CA THR A 240 8.41 7.74 0.01
C THR A 240 8.43 8.57 1.29
N LEU A 241 7.58 8.23 2.27
CA LEU A 241 7.45 8.95 3.54
C LEU A 241 8.65 8.74 4.46
N HIS A 242 9.32 7.59 4.36
CA HIS A 242 10.50 7.27 5.17
C HIS A 242 11.62 8.29 4.97
N THR A 243 11.68 8.89 3.77
CA THR A 243 12.71 9.86 3.41
C THR A 243 12.51 11.21 4.12
N ALA A 244 11.31 11.52 4.61
CA ALA A 244 11.08 12.70 5.43
C ALA A 244 11.83 12.63 6.78
N LEU A 245 12.08 11.40 7.28
CA LEU A 245 12.82 11.15 8.52
C LEU A 245 14.33 11.39 8.37
N LEU A 246 14.84 11.54 7.15
CA LEU A 246 16.24 11.93 6.87
C LEU A 246 16.52 13.42 7.11
N THR A 247 15.50 14.21 7.46
CA THR A 247 15.64 15.65 7.73
C THR A 247 16.23 15.87 9.14
N PRO A 248 17.34 16.61 9.33
CA PRO A 248 17.91 16.84 10.66
C PRO A 248 16.93 17.53 11.62
N GLY A 249 16.90 17.08 12.88
CA GLY A 249 16.00 17.60 13.92
C GLY A 249 14.68 16.85 14.05
N THR A 250 14.50 15.75 13.31
CA THR A 250 13.39 14.80 13.42
C THR A 250 13.63 13.69 14.46
N GLU A 251 14.66 13.82 15.31
CA GLU A 251 14.85 12.90 16.44
C GLU A 251 13.65 12.99 17.37
N LEU A 252 12.88 11.91 17.43
CA LEU A 252 11.61 11.87 18.16
C LEU A 252 11.62 10.74 19.18
N PRO A 253 11.01 10.97 20.36
CA PRO A 253 10.95 9.95 21.40
C PRO A 253 10.04 8.77 21.05
N ALA A 254 9.27 8.84 19.94
CA ALA A 254 8.36 7.80 19.49
C ALA A 254 8.12 7.88 17.96
N PRO A 255 7.75 6.76 17.31
CA PRO A 255 7.31 6.73 15.92
C PRO A 255 6.16 7.71 15.65
N ARG A 256 6.29 8.49 14.58
CA ARG A 256 5.21 9.23 13.91
C ARG A 256 4.65 8.45 12.74
N LEU A 257 3.34 8.50 12.61
CA LEU A 257 2.61 7.97 11.47
C LEU A 257 1.83 9.12 10.80
N PRO A 258 1.59 9.04 9.48
CA PRO A 258 0.69 9.96 8.81
C PRO A 258 -0.67 9.98 9.52
N PHE A 259 -1.20 11.18 9.75
CA PHE A 259 -2.51 11.37 10.40
C PHE A 259 -3.56 11.86 9.41
N ALA A 260 -3.20 12.79 8.53
CA ALA A 260 -4.10 13.37 7.54
C ALA A 260 -3.39 13.49 6.18
N TRP A 261 -4.18 13.32 5.13
CA TRP A 261 -3.79 13.48 3.73
C TRP A 261 -4.70 14.53 3.10
N SER A 262 -4.17 15.34 2.19
CA SER A 262 -4.97 16.38 1.55
C SER A 262 -4.52 16.61 0.12
N GLY A 263 -5.49 16.81 -0.78
CA GLY A 263 -5.23 17.14 -2.19
C GLY A 263 -4.41 16.08 -2.92
N ILE A 264 -4.73 14.80 -2.73
CA ILE A 264 -4.03 13.72 -3.43
C ILE A 264 -4.64 13.55 -4.82
N HIS A 265 -3.77 13.60 -5.82
CA HIS A 265 -4.06 13.35 -7.22
C HIS A 265 -3.23 12.16 -7.69
N LEU A 266 -3.88 11.20 -8.34
CA LEU A 266 -3.22 10.08 -9.01
C LEU A 266 -3.28 10.31 -10.51
N HIS A 267 -2.11 10.34 -11.15
CA HIS A 267 -1.95 10.62 -12.59
C HIS A 267 -1.73 9.34 -13.41
N ALA A 268 -1.07 8.35 -12.82
CA ALA A 268 -0.77 7.08 -13.49
C ALA A 268 -0.65 5.92 -12.47
N THR A 269 -0.99 4.71 -12.92
CA THR A 269 -0.87 3.49 -12.13
C THR A 269 0.31 2.62 -12.61
N GLY A 270 0.66 1.58 -11.84
CA GLY A 270 1.69 0.61 -12.26
C GLY A 270 3.13 1.05 -12.08
N ALA A 271 3.38 2.17 -11.38
CA ALA A 271 4.73 2.60 -11.06
C ALA A 271 5.41 1.57 -10.12
N THR A 272 6.60 1.10 -10.50
CA THR A 272 7.45 0.24 -9.66
C THR A 272 8.69 0.98 -9.13
N THR A 273 9.02 2.12 -9.73
CA THR A 273 10.09 3.01 -9.26
C THR A 273 9.65 4.45 -9.45
N VAL A 274 9.79 5.25 -8.40
CA VAL A 274 9.42 6.66 -8.40
C VAL A 274 10.57 7.53 -7.91
N ARG A 275 10.51 8.78 -8.35
CA ARG A 275 11.27 9.90 -7.81
C ARG A 275 10.31 10.74 -7.00
N VAL A 276 10.69 11.05 -5.77
CA VAL A 276 9.90 11.89 -4.87
C VAL A 276 10.66 13.17 -4.55
N HIS A 277 9.98 14.29 -4.65
CA HIS A 277 10.38 15.58 -4.10
C HIS A 277 9.49 15.90 -2.91
N ILE A 278 10.13 16.10 -1.76
CA ILE A 278 9.50 16.38 -0.48
C ILE A 278 9.87 17.79 -0.06
N THR A 279 8.84 18.61 0.15
CA THR A 279 8.99 19.95 0.71
C THR A 279 8.35 19.97 2.09
N PRO A 280 9.12 20.15 3.18
CA PRO A 280 8.57 20.33 4.50
C PRO A 280 7.86 21.68 4.60
N THR A 281 6.78 21.73 5.39
CA THR A 281 6.07 22.96 5.69
C THR A 281 6.28 23.37 7.16
N PRO A 282 6.02 24.63 7.53
CA PRO A 282 6.16 25.10 8.91
C PRO A 282 5.21 24.43 9.90
N THR A 283 4.15 23.76 9.44
CA THR A 283 3.06 23.22 10.27
C THR A 283 3.17 21.72 10.53
N ASP A 284 4.40 21.17 10.55
CA ASP A 284 4.64 19.73 10.75
C ASP A 284 3.97 18.85 9.67
N SER A 285 3.79 19.40 8.47
CA SER A 285 3.33 18.66 7.29
C SER A 285 4.38 18.66 6.20
N ILE A 286 4.24 17.74 5.25
CA ILE A 286 5.11 17.65 4.08
C ILE A 286 4.23 17.65 2.82
N THR A 287 4.73 18.25 1.75
CA THR A 287 4.16 18.11 0.41
C THR A 287 5.01 17.11 -0.38
N LEU A 288 4.35 16.15 -1.02
CA LEU A 288 4.98 15.14 -1.85
C LEU A 288 4.64 15.41 -3.31
N LYS A 289 5.67 15.33 -4.16
CA LYS A 289 5.52 15.31 -5.61
C LYS A 289 6.22 14.06 -6.12
N ILE A 290 5.44 13.16 -6.71
CA ILE A 290 5.91 11.85 -7.15
C ILE A 290 5.89 11.80 -8.68
N THR A 291 7.00 11.36 -9.27
CA THR A 291 7.11 11.14 -10.70
C THR A 291 7.74 9.77 -10.98
N ASP A 292 7.55 9.25 -12.17
CA ASP A 292 8.29 8.08 -12.64
C ASP A 292 9.77 8.43 -12.93
N THR A 293 10.52 7.46 -13.45
CA THR A 293 11.94 7.64 -13.82
C THR A 293 12.16 8.52 -15.06
N THR A 294 11.09 8.82 -15.82
CA THR A 294 11.10 9.73 -16.98
C THR A 294 10.66 11.15 -16.62
N GLY A 295 10.20 11.37 -15.39
CA GLY A 295 9.71 12.64 -14.88
C GLY A 295 8.21 12.86 -15.11
N GLN A 296 7.47 11.87 -15.59
CA GLN A 296 6.01 11.97 -15.70
C GLN A 296 5.38 11.85 -14.30
N PRO A 297 4.37 12.68 -13.97
CA PRO A 297 3.64 12.56 -12.70
C PRO A 297 3.04 11.16 -12.53
N VAL A 298 3.13 10.64 -11.31
CA VAL A 298 2.48 9.39 -10.87
C VAL A 298 1.34 9.74 -9.96
#